data_AF-A0A379B0B1-F1
#
_entry.id   AF-A0A379B0B1-F1
#
_cell.length_a   1.000
_cell.length_b   1.000
_cell.length_c   1.000
_cell.angle_alpha   90.00
_cell.angle_beta   90.00
_cell.angle_gamma   90.00
#
_symmetry.space_group_name_H-M   'P 1'
#
loop_
_entity.id
_entity.type
_entity.pdbx_description
1 polymer ?
#
loop_
_entity_poly.entity_id
_entity_poly.type
_entity_poly.pdbx_seq_one_letter_code
_entity_poly.pdbx_strand_id
1 'polypeptide(L)'
;MRSMWNIWINPIFYQKKIEYVSDDELIRKHGLNVKKVTAFGCTSRGQAYRTGRWILETEKREKETITFSVGREGLMHIPGDIF
;
A
#
# COMPACT_ATOMS: atom_id res chain seq x y z
N MET A 1 -0.51 8.37 3.81
CA MET A 1 0.88 8.59 4.28
C MET A 1 1.81 8.46 3.07
N ARG A 2 2.96 9.17 3.05
CA ARG A 2 3.41 9.82 1.78
C ARG A 2 4.91 9.77 1.48
N SER A 3 5.65 8.94 2.19
CA SER A 3 7.00 8.48 1.83
C SER A 3 7.20 7.12 2.50
N MET A 4 7.72 6.14 1.76
CA MET A 4 7.74 4.77 2.26
C MET A 4 9.05 4.06 1.96
N TRP A 5 9.59 3.47 3.02
CA TRP A 5 10.77 2.64 2.99
C TRP A 5 10.30 1.20 3.13
N ASN A 6 10.38 0.44 2.04
CA ASN A 6 9.99 -0.96 2.02
C ASN A 6 11.22 -1.87 2.05
N ILE A 7 11.19 -2.91 2.87
CA ILE A 7 12.32 -3.84 3.04
C ILE A 7 12.09 -5.11 2.20
N TRP A 8 13.14 -5.59 1.53
CA TRP A 8 13.17 -6.87 0.82
C TRP A 8 14.47 -7.64 1.10
N ILE A 9 14.46 -8.96 0.90
CA ILE A 9 15.63 -9.82 1.14
C ILE A 9 16.34 -10.08 -0.19
N ASN A 10 17.64 -9.76 -0.25
CA ASN A 10 18.45 -10.02 -1.43
C ASN A 10 18.73 -11.53 -1.56
N PRO A 11 18.38 -12.19 -2.68
CA PRO A 11 18.59 -13.62 -2.86
C PRO A 11 20.06 -14.04 -3.00
N ILE A 12 20.97 -13.12 -3.32
CA ILE A 12 22.40 -13.43 -3.53
C ILE A 12 23.16 -13.53 -2.19
N PHE A 13 22.70 -12.82 -1.15
CA PHE A 13 23.40 -12.74 0.15
C PHE A 13 22.48 -12.75 1.39
N TYR A 14 21.17 -13.00 1.22
CA TYR A 14 20.13 -12.92 2.26
C TYR A 14 20.11 -11.61 3.08
N GLN A 15 20.69 -10.55 2.54
CA GLN A 15 20.77 -9.25 3.20
C GLN A 15 19.45 -8.50 3.04
N LYS A 16 19.01 -7.84 4.12
CA LYS A 16 17.89 -6.90 4.09
C LYS A 16 18.31 -5.66 3.30
N LYS A 17 17.57 -5.35 2.24
CA LYS A 17 17.71 -4.12 1.44
C LYS A 17 16.46 -3.27 1.60
N ILE A 18 16.64 -1.96 1.50
CA ILE A 18 15.57 -0.98 1.61
C ILE A 18 15.33 -0.38 0.22
N GLU A 19 14.08 -0.37 -0.22
CA GLU A 19 13.59 0.33 -1.40
C GLU A 19 12.78 1.55 -0.95
N TYR A 20 13.11 2.72 -1.50
CA TYR A 20 12.39 3.95 -1.22
C TYR A 20 11.38 4.24 -2.32
N VAL A 21 10.15 4.59 -1.93
CA VAL A 21 9.08 5.00 -2.83
C VAL A 21 8.39 6.24 -2.26
N SER A 22 8.29 7.30 -3.06
CA SER A 22 7.60 8.56 -2.70
C SER A 22 6.61 9.01 -3.76
N ASP A 23 5.70 9.90 -3.35
CA ASP A 23 4.81 10.66 -4.23
C ASP A 23 4.96 12.15 -3.88
N ASP A 24 5.65 12.89 -4.74
CA ASP A 24 6.07 14.26 -4.48
C ASP A 24 4.89 15.25 -4.48
N GLU A 25 3.85 14.98 -5.27
CA GLU A 25 2.62 15.79 -5.24
C GLU A 25 1.92 15.64 -3.89
N LEU A 26 1.87 14.40 -3.41
CA LEU A 26 1.28 14.10 -2.13
C LEU A 26 2.10 14.71 -0.98
N ILE A 27 3.43 14.68 -1.06
CA ILE A 27 4.32 15.34 -0.10
C ILE A 27 4.12 16.86 -0.13
N ARG A 28 4.07 17.47 -1.31
CA ARG A 28 3.87 18.93 -1.45
C ARG A 28 2.57 19.41 -0.80
N LYS A 29 1.50 18.63 -0.95
CA LYS A 29 0.16 19.02 -0.48
C LYS A 29 -0.07 18.77 1.02
N HIS A 30 0.60 17.79 1.63
CA HIS A 30 0.32 17.38 3.03
C HIS A 30 1.56 17.25 3.92
N GLY A 31 2.74 17.62 3.44
CA GLY A 31 4.01 17.43 4.14
C GLY A 31 4.57 16.02 4.04
N LEU A 32 5.80 15.85 4.52
CA LEU A 32 6.50 14.57 4.54
C LEU A 32 6.02 13.70 5.70
N ASN A 33 5.57 12.47 5.40
CA ASN A 33 5.23 11.48 6.41
C ASN A 33 5.77 10.11 6.00
N VAL A 34 6.67 9.57 6.83
CA VAL A 34 7.50 8.40 6.54
C VAL A 34 6.91 7.12 7.16
N LYS A 35 6.63 6.12 6.33
CA LYS A 35 6.28 4.74 6.77
C LYS A 35 7.44 3.79 6.52
N LYS A 36 7.73 2.94 7.50
CA LYS A 36 8.64 1.80 7.32
C LYS A 36 7.81 0.53 7.22
N VAL A 37 7.91 -0.17 6.10
CA VAL A 37 7.17 -1.40 5.82
C VAL A 37 8.16 -2.54 5.59
N THR A 38 7.84 -3.71 6.14
CA THR A 38 8.55 -4.94 5.83
C THR A 38 7.64 -5.81 5.00
N ALA A 39 7.93 -5.97 3.71
CA ALA A 39 7.16 -6.85 2.85
C ALA A 39 7.53 -8.32 3.14
N PHE A 40 6.58 -9.07 3.68
CA PHE A 40 6.74 -10.50 3.93
C PHE A 40 6.87 -11.27 2.61
N GLY A 41 7.81 -12.20 2.52
CA GLY A 41 8.04 -13.01 1.32
C GLY A 41 8.61 -12.26 0.11
N CYS A 42 9.09 -11.02 0.29
CA CYS A 42 9.64 -10.21 -0.78
C CYS A 42 11.10 -10.62 -1.10
N THR A 43 11.31 -11.22 -2.27
CA THR A 43 12.61 -11.77 -2.73
C THR A 43 13.26 -10.92 -3.81
N SER A 44 12.62 -9.82 -4.21
CA SER A 44 13.14 -8.96 -5.28
C SER A 44 12.86 -7.48 -5.03
N ARG A 45 13.74 -6.63 -5.58
CA ARG A 45 13.56 -5.18 -5.60
C ARG A 45 12.24 -4.76 -6.23
N GLY A 46 11.86 -5.41 -7.34
CA GLY A 46 10.63 -5.09 -8.08
C GLY A 46 9.36 -5.37 -7.29
N GLN A 47 9.33 -6.45 -6.51
CA GLN A 47 8.22 -6.72 -5.58
C GLN A 47 8.15 -5.66 -4.46
N ALA A 48 9.31 -5.27 -3.90
CA ALA A 48 9.38 -4.23 -2.88
C ALA A 48 8.83 -2.89 -3.41
N TYR A 49 9.24 -2.52 -4.63
CA TYR A 49 8.80 -1.30 -5.29
C TYR A 49 7.29 -1.32 -5.57
N ARG A 50 6.78 -2.39 -6.18
CA ARG A 50 5.33 -2.54 -6.47
C ARG A 50 4.48 -2.48 -5.21
N THR A 51 4.91 -3.14 -4.15
CA THR A 51 4.21 -3.10 -2.85
C THR A 51 4.22 -1.69 -2.28
N GLY A 52 5.36 -0.99 -2.33
CA GLY A 52 5.45 0.40 -1.91
C GLY A 52 4.53 1.33 -2.70
N ARG A 53 4.47 1.16 -4.03
CA ARG A 53 3.55 1.90 -4.91
C ARG A 53 2.09 1.59 -4.60
N TRP A 54 1.73 0.32 -4.42
CA TRP A 54 0.37 -0.08 -4.09
C TRP A 54 -0.12 0.59 -2.81
N ILE A 55 0.67 0.55 -1.73
CA ILE A 55 0.29 1.20 -0.46
C ILE A 55 0.15 2.73 -0.64
N LEU A 56 1.03 3.40 -1.40
CA LEU A 56 0.87 4.84 -1.67
C LEU A 56 -0.44 5.14 -2.44
N GLU A 57 -0.79 4.33 -3.44
CA GLU A 57 -2.02 4.51 -4.21
C GLU A 57 -3.28 4.20 -3.38
N THR A 58 -3.27 3.14 -2.58
CA THR A 58 -4.32 2.83 -1.62
C THR A 58 -4.54 4.00 -0.66
N GLU A 59 -3.48 4.52 -0.04
CA GLU A 59 -3.60 5.68 0.86
C GLU A 59 -3.98 6.99 0.14
N LYS A 60 -3.77 7.08 -1.19
CA LYS A 60 -4.20 8.20 -2.01
C LYS A 60 -5.69 8.14 -2.31
N ARG A 61 -6.23 6.94 -2.57
CA ARG A 61 -7.58 6.72 -3.13
C ARG A 61 -8.60 6.26 -2.08
N GLU A 62 -8.22 5.34 -1.19
CA GLU A 62 -9.07 4.75 -0.16
C GLU A 62 -9.06 5.59 1.12
N LYS A 63 -9.59 6.82 1.04
CA LYS A 63 -9.62 7.75 2.18
C LYS A 63 -10.93 7.70 2.96
N GLU A 64 -11.99 7.24 2.33
CA GLU A 64 -13.34 7.31 2.84
C GLU A 64 -13.87 5.90 3.06
N THR A 65 -14.52 5.70 4.21
CA THR A 65 -15.24 4.46 4.53
C THR A 65 -16.69 4.85 4.75
N ILE A 66 -17.58 4.35 3.89
CA ILE A 66 -19.02 4.51 4.04
C ILE A 66 -19.60 3.29 4.76
N THR A 67 -20.52 3.52 5.68
CA THR A 67 -21.31 2.47 6.31
C THR A 67 -22.76 2.65 5.90
N PHE A 68 -23.38 1.60 5.38
CA PHE A 68 -24.77 1.59 4.96
C PHE A 68 -25.45 0.31 5.43
N SER A 69 -26.77 0.32 5.55
CA SER A 69 -27.57 -0.83 5.95
C SER A 69 -28.47 -1.26 4.80
N VAL A 70 -28.58 -2.57 4.59
CA VAL A 70 -29.41 -3.19 3.54
C VAL A 70 -30.35 -4.20 4.15
N GLY A 71 -31.54 -4.35 3.56
CA GLY A 71 -32.49 -5.42 3.89
C GLY A 71 -32.07 -6.76 3.27
N ARG A 72 -33.03 -7.66 3.05
CA ARG A 72 -32.76 -9.01 2.52
C ARG A 72 -32.15 -9.02 1.10
N GLU A 73 -32.33 -7.95 0.34
CA GLU A 73 -31.71 -7.72 -0.98
C GLU A 73 -30.17 -7.71 -0.92
N GLY A 74 -29.60 -7.36 0.24
CA GLY A 74 -28.14 -7.30 0.44
C GLY A 74 -27.45 -8.67 0.55
N LEU A 75 -28.20 -9.76 0.67
CA LEU A 75 -27.64 -11.13 0.73
C LEU A 75 -27.01 -11.58 -0.59
N MET A 76 -27.31 -10.91 -1.70
CA MET A 76 -26.80 -11.25 -3.03
C MET A 76 -25.38 -10.70 -3.27
N HIS A 77 -24.83 -9.90 -2.36
CA HIS A 77 -23.54 -9.25 -2.51
C HIS A 77 -22.54 -9.77 -1.48
N ILE A 78 -21.31 -10.02 -1.93
CA ILE A 78 -20.23 -10.55 -1.12
C ILE A 78 -19.21 -9.43 -0.88
N PRO A 79 -18.54 -9.37 0.29
CA PRO A 79 -17.43 -8.45 0.50
C PRO A 79 -16.38 -8.55 -0.62
N GLY A 80 -16.19 -7.47 -1.36
CA GLY A 80 -15.30 -7.40 -2.53
C GLY A 80 -15.99 -7.16 -3.87
N ASP A 81 -17.32 -7.24 -3.93
CA ASP A 81 -18.09 -6.86 -5.12
C ASP A 81 -17.98 -5.35 -5.39
N ILE A 82 -17.81 -4.98 -6.67
CA ILE A 82 -17.71 -3.59 -7.15
C ILE A 82 -18.93 -3.32 -8.04
N PHE A 83 -19.71 -2.29 -7.73
CA PHE A 83 -20.90 -1.86 -8.49
C PHE A 83 -20.66 -0.56 -9.25
#